data_AF-A0A9D1F855-F1
#
_entry.id   AF-A0A9D1F855-F1
#
_cell.length_a   1.000
_cell.length_b   1.000
_cell.length_c   1.000
_cell.angle_alpha   90.00
_cell.angle_beta   90.00
_cell.angle_gamma   90.00
#
_symmetry.space_group_name_H-M   'P 1'
#
loop_
_entity.id
_entity.type
_entity.pdbx_description
1 polymer ?
#
loop_
_entity_poly.entity_id
_entity_poly.type
_entity_poly.pdbx_seq_one_letter_code
_entity_poly.pdbx_strand_id
1 'polypeptide(L)'
;RQTISKWEQGLSVPDSDMLISLSEALATPVSTLLGETVVVSEVDAVKAISEKLEIINLQLARRAVFRRAVLHWLLIAVCAFILAGFAVLLAANSPYLGWDYHDPELAVAGTVLHALEWLFVRLAPIALAAAVVGICLTRKKV
;
A
#
# COMPACT_ATOMS: atom_id res chain seq x y z
N ARG A 1 -20.73 -67.56 -6.58
CA ARG A 1 -19.60 -66.60 -6.71
C ARG A 1 -19.95 -65.68 -7.86
N GLN A 2 -20.17 -64.40 -7.60
CA GLN A 2 -20.51 -63.41 -8.63
C GLN A 2 -19.21 -62.99 -9.33
N THR A 3 -19.16 -63.10 -10.64
CA THR A 3 -18.01 -62.67 -11.44
C THR A 3 -18.08 -61.16 -11.57
N ILE A 4 -17.21 -60.47 -10.83
CA ILE A 4 -16.98 -59.02 -11.01
C ILE A 4 -16.46 -58.84 -12.44
N SER A 5 -17.10 -57.94 -13.18
CA SER A 5 -16.76 -57.65 -14.56
C SER A 5 -15.40 -56.96 -14.69
N LYS A 6 -14.74 -57.13 -15.84
CA LYS A 6 -13.41 -56.54 -16.11
C LYS A 6 -13.39 -55.00 -16.07
N TRP A 7 -14.52 -54.33 -16.33
CA TRP A 7 -14.69 -52.87 -16.18
C TRP A 7 -14.53 -52.38 -14.73
N GLU A 8 -15.10 -53.11 -13.76
CA GLU A 8 -15.09 -52.80 -12.33
C GLU A 8 -13.70 -53.06 -11.74
N GLN A 9 -12.92 -53.95 -12.37
CA GLN A 9 -11.53 -54.22 -12.04
C GLN A 9 -10.54 -53.28 -12.76
N GLY A 10 -11.02 -52.35 -13.59
CA GLY A 10 -10.17 -51.42 -14.37
C GLY A 10 -9.29 -52.09 -15.43
N LEU A 11 -9.57 -53.35 -15.78
CA LEU A 11 -8.79 -54.15 -16.74
C LEU A 11 -9.24 -53.97 -18.20
N SER A 12 -10.39 -53.34 -18.43
CA SER A 12 -10.95 -53.10 -19.76
C SER A 12 -11.80 -51.83 -19.78
N VAL A 13 -11.69 -51.05 -20.86
CA VAL A 13 -12.54 -49.90 -21.15
C VAL A 13 -13.81 -50.38 -21.87
N PRO A 14 -15.01 -49.88 -21.54
CA PRO A 14 -16.24 -50.18 -22.27
C PRO A 14 -16.16 -49.67 -23.72
N ASP A 15 -16.91 -50.33 -24.61
CA ASP A 15 -16.95 -49.99 -26.03
C ASP A 15 -17.54 -48.57 -26.29
N SER A 16 -17.23 -47.97 -27.45
CA SER A 16 -17.64 -46.59 -27.77
C SER A 16 -19.16 -46.40 -27.74
N ASP A 17 -19.93 -47.39 -28.22
CA ASP A 17 -21.39 -47.35 -28.19
C ASP A 17 -21.94 -47.40 -26.75
N MET A 18 -21.22 -48.05 -25.85
CA MET A 18 -21.57 -48.11 -24.43
C MET A 18 -21.24 -46.79 -23.70
N LEU A 19 -20.14 -46.13 -24.07
CA LEU A 19 -19.82 -44.79 -23.56
C LEU A 19 -20.84 -43.75 -24.01
N ILE A 20 -21.34 -43.83 -25.25
CA ILE A 20 -22.38 -42.95 -25.77
C ILE A 20 -23.70 -43.14 -25.02
N SER A 21 -24.12 -44.39 -24.80
CA SER A 21 -25.35 -44.68 -24.05
C SER A 21 -25.28 -44.27 -22.58
N LEU A 22 -24.12 -44.40 -21.94
CA LEU A 22 -23.86 -43.86 -20.59
C LEU A 22 -23.87 -42.33 -20.59
N SER A 23 -23.29 -41.68 -21.59
CA SER A 23 -23.31 -40.21 -21.74
C SER A 23 -24.73 -39.66 -21.89
N GLU A 24 -25.56 -40.33 -22.69
CA GLU A 24 -26.95 -39.96 -22.89
C GLU A 24 -27.80 -40.21 -21.62
N ALA A 25 -27.60 -41.35 -20.95
CA ALA A 25 -28.32 -41.69 -19.72
C ALA A 25 -27.94 -40.79 -18.52
N LEU A 26 -26.66 -40.39 -18.42
CA LEU A 26 -26.17 -39.49 -17.38
C LEU A 26 -26.27 -38.01 -17.77
N ALA A 27 -26.73 -37.69 -18.99
CA ALA A 27 -26.78 -36.34 -19.56
C ALA A 27 -25.46 -35.55 -19.41
N THR A 28 -24.32 -36.25 -19.40
CA THR A 28 -22.98 -35.67 -19.26
C THR A 28 -22.15 -36.05 -20.47
N PRO A 29 -21.37 -35.14 -21.08
CA PRO A 29 -20.63 -35.45 -22.29
C PRO A 29 -19.58 -36.53 -22.04
N VAL A 30 -19.33 -37.37 -23.04
CA VAL A 30 -18.36 -38.50 -23.00
C VAL A 30 -16.97 -38.02 -22.56
N SER A 31 -16.57 -36.79 -22.91
CA SER A 31 -15.32 -36.18 -22.46
C SER A 31 -15.24 -36.08 -20.93
N THR A 32 -16.29 -35.59 -20.27
CA THR A 32 -16.37 -35.56 -18.80
C THR A 32 -16.32 -36.96 -18.19
N LEU A 33 -16.96 -37.96 -18.83
CA LEU A 33 -16.95 -39.36 -18.37
C LEU A 33 -15.58 -40.02 -18.49
N LEU A 34 -14.80 -39.66 -19.52
CA LEU A 34 -13.44 -40.12 -19.72
C LEU A 34 -12.41 -39.37 -18.87
N GLY A 35 -12.87 -38.45 -18.01
CA GLY A 35 -11.98 -37.61 -17.22
C GLY A 35 -11.21 -36.59 -18.05
N GLU A 36 -11.60 -36.39 -19.32
CA GLU A 36 -11.17 -35.23 -20.10
C GLU A 36 -11.83 -34.02 -19.45
N THR A 37 -11.05 -33.40 -18.56
CA THR A 37 -11.47 -32.21 -17.84
C THR A 37 -11.96 -31.22 -18.87
N VAL A 38 -13.26 -30.90 -18.87
CA VAL A 38 -13.77 -29.70 -19.53
C VAL A 38 -13.08 -28.57 -18.79
N VAL A 39 -11.93 -28.17 -19.32
CA VAL A 39 -11.12 -27.08 -18.79
C VAL A 39 -12.07 -25.90 -18.76
N VAL A 40 -12.53 -25.52 -17.57
CA VAL A 40 -13.01 -24.16 -17.33
C VAL A 40 -11.91 -23.31 -17.92
N SER A 41 -12.20 -22.75 -19.10
CA SER A 41 -11.18 -22.33 -20.07
C SER A 41 -10.12 -21.57 -19.30
N GLU A 42 -8.89 -22.09 -19.25
CA GLU A 42 -7.80 -21.45 -18.52
C GLU A 42 -7.67 -19.99 -19.01
N VAL A 43 -8.04 -19.75 -20.28
CA VAL A 43 -8.19 -18.44 -20.90
C VAL A 43 -9.23 -17.55 -20.21
N ASP A 44 -10.41 -18.07 -19.86
CA ASP A 44 -11.46 -17.30 -19.15
C ASP A 44 -11.07 -17.03 -17.69
N ALA A 45 -10.40 -17.98 -17.03
CA ALA A 45 -9.87 -17.79 -15.69
C ALA A 45 -8.72 -16.75 -15.67
N VAL A 46 -7.78 -16.84 -16.62
CA VAL A 46 -6.68 -15.88 -16.79
C VAL A 46 -7.21 -14.50 -17.17
N LYS A 47 -8.24 -14.44 -18.02
CA LYS A 47 -8.92 -13.18 -18.38
C LYS A 47 -9.60 -12.55 -17.17
N ALA A 48 -10.32 -13.33 -16.36
CA ALA A 48 -10.93 -12.85 -15.13
C ALA A 48 -9.86 -12.33 -14.14
N ILE A 49 -8.72 -13.02 -14.00
CA ILE A 49 -7.60 -12.57 -13.15
C ILE A 49 -6.99 -11.28 -13.70
N SER A 50 -6.80 -11.16 -15.01
CA SER A 50 -6.27 -9.96 -15.69
C SER A 50 -7.16 -8.73 -15.45
N GLU A 51 -8.47 -8.86 -15.55
CA GLU A 51 -9.41 -7.76 -15.28
C GLU A 51 -9.33 -7.29 -13.81
N LYS A 52 -9.20 -8.23 -12.86
CA LYS A 52 -9.04 -7.87 -11.45
C LYS A 52 -7.70 -7.17 -11.19
N LEU A 53 -6.62 -7.64 -11.83
CA LEU A 53 -5.30 -7.01 -11.76
C LEU A 53 -5.31 -5.59 -12.33
N GLU A 54 -6.01 -5.35 -13.44
CA GLU A 54 -6.12 -4.02 -14.04
C GLU A 54 -6.82 -3.04 -13.09
N ILE A 55 -7.94 -3.46 -12.48
CA ILE A 55 -8.64 -2.63 -11.49
C ILE A 55 -7.76 -2.33 -10.28
N ILE A 56 -7.05 -3.34 -9.76
CA ILE A 56 -6.11 -3.16 -8.64
C ILE A 56 -4.97 -2.21 -9.02
N ASN A 57 -4.42 -2.36 -10.23
CA ASN A 57 -3.35 -1.50 -10.72
C ASN A 57 -3.81 -0.04 -10.85
N LEU A 58 -5.03 0.19 -11.37
CA LEU A 58 -5.64 1.51 -11.43
C LEU A 58 -5.84 2.11 -10.03
N GLN A 59 -6.32 1.33 -9.06
CA GLN A 59 -6.49 1.77 -7.68
C GLN A 59 -5.15 2.10 -7.01
N LEU A 60 -4.13 1.26 -7.21
CA LEU A 60 -2.78 1.47 -6.70
C LEU A 60 -2.14 2.72 -7.31
N ALA A 61 -2.28 2.92 -8.63
CA ALA A 61 -1.81 4.11 -9.31
C ALA A 61 -2.50 5.37 -8.76
N ARG A 62 -3.82 5.35 -8.57
CA ARG A 62 -4.58 6.46 -7.98
C ARG A 62 -4.15 6.75 -6.55
N ARG A 63 -3.95 5.71 -5.74
CA ARG A 63 -3.45 5.84 -4.35
C ARG A 63 -2.02 6.37 -4.31
N ALA A 64 -1.16 5.98 -5.23
CA ALA A 64 0.21 6.48 -5.32
C ALA A 64 0.26 7.97 -5.66
N VAL A 65 -0.60 8.44 -6.56
CA VAL A 65 -0.72 9.88 -6.89
C VAL A 65 -1.24 10.67 -5.69
N PHE A 66 -2.30 10.19 -5.02
CA PHE A 66 -2.83 10.84 -3.82
C PHE A 66 -1.78 10.90 -2.71
N ARG A 67 -1.07 9.80 -2.44
CA ARG A 67 0.02 9.77 -1.45
C ARG A 67 1.11 10.80 -1.75
N ARG A 68 1.51 10.96 -3.02
CA ARG A 68 2.50 11.98 -3.42
C ARG A 68 1.97 13.39 -3.17
N ALA A 69 0.71 13.67 -3.51
CA ALA A 69 0.10 14.97 -3.27
C ALA A 69 0.02 15.30 -1.77
N VAL A 70 -0.41 14.33 -0.95
CA VAL A 70 -0.45 14.48 0.51
C VAL A 70 0.93 14.73 1.08
N LEU A 71 1.95 13.96 0.67
CA LEU A 71 3.33 14.17 1.12
C LEU A 71 3.84 15.55 0.72
N HIS A 72 3.59 16.00 -0.50
CA HIS A 72 4.02 17.32 -0.97
C HIS A 72 3.36 18.45 -0.15
N TRP A 73 2.06 18.37 0.11
CA TRP A 73 1.36 19.33 0.95
C TRP A 73 1.81 19.29 2.41
N LEU A 74 2.08 18.11 2.95
CA LEU A 74 2.64 17.93 4.29
C LEU A 74 4.01 18.60 4.40
N LEU A 75 4.90 18.39 3.42
CA LEU A 75 6.22 19.02 3.40
C LEU A 75 6.12 20.56 3.34
N ILE A 76 5.21 21.11 2.53
CA ILE A 76 4.93 22.55 2.50
C ILE A 76 4.46 23.04 3.87
N ALA A 77 3.52 22.33 4.49
CA ALA A 77 2.99 22.71 5.81
C ALA A 77 4.08 22.71 6.89
N VAL A 78 4.99 21.73 6.86
CA VAL A 78 6.16 21.69 7.77
C VAL A 78 7.08 22.88 7.55
N CYS A 79 7.39 23.24 6.29
CA CYS A 79 8.17 24.43 5.99
C CYS A 79 7.50 25.71 6.53
N ALA A 80 6.20 25.87 6.29
CA ALA A 80 5.43 27.01 6.77
C ALA A 80 5.44 27.09 8.31
N PHE A 81 5.30 25.96 9.00
CA PHE A 81 5.36 25.89 10.46
C PHE A 81 6.73 26.31 11.01
N ILE A 82 7.82 25.85 10.40
CA ILE A 82 9.18 26.24 10.78
C ILE A 82 9.38 27.75 10.62
N LEU A 83 8.96 28.33 9.48
CA LEU A 83 9.05 29.76 9.24
C LEU A 83 8.22 30.58 10.22
N ALA A 84 7.01 30.12 10.55
CA ALA A 84 6.18 30.75 11.57
C ALA A 84 6.85 30.71 12.95
N GLY A 85 7.49 29.59 13.32
CA GLY A 85 8.28 29.49 14.55
C GLY A 85 9.40 30.52 14.62
N PHE A 86 10.17 30.70 13.54
CA PHE A 86 11.19 31.77 13.47
C PHE A 86 10.59 33.17 13.60
N ALA A 87 9.46 33.45 12.94
CA ALA A 87 8.80 34.75 13.04
C ALA A 87 8.36 35.05 14.48
N VAL A 88 7.82 34.06 15.20
CA VAL A 88 7.43 34.20 16.61
C VAL A 88 8.66 34.45 17.49
N LEU A 89 9.76 33.70 17.30
CA LEU A 89 11.00 33.89 18.05
C LEU A 89 11.56 35.32 17.87
N LEU A 90 11.59 35.80 16.62
CA LEU A 90 12.04 37.16 16.31
C LEU A 90 11.12 38.23 16.93
N ALA A 91 9.80 38.02 16.92
CA ALA A 91 8.84 38.95 17.51
C ALA A 91 8.90 38.96 19.04
N ALA A 92 9.11 37.81 19.68
CA ALA A 92 9.19 37.67 21.12
C ALA A 92 10.50 38.22 21.71
N ASN A 93 11.57 38.28 20.92
CA ASN A 93 12.87 38.88 21.31
C ASN A 93 13.48 38.23 22.58
N SER A 94 13.28 36.92 22.72
CA SER A 94 13.76 36.07 23.83
C SER A 94 13.58 36.68 25.24
N PRO A 95 12.34 36.84 25.73
CA PRO A 95 12.02 37.56 26.98
C PRO A 95 12.67 36.98 28.23
N TYR A 96 12.92 35.67 28.23
CA TYR A 96 13.46 34.90 29.36
C TYR A 96 14.94 35.22 29.67
N LEU A 97 15.64 35.95 28.79
CA LEU A 97 17.01 36.42 29.04
C LEU A 97 17.08 37.47 30.16
N GLY A 98 15.99 38.20 30.41
CA GLY A 98 15.91 39.24 31.45
C GLY A 98 15.27 38.78 32.77
N TRP A 99 14.98 37.49 32.92
CA TRP A 99 14.38 36.96 34.16
C TRP A 99 15.39 36.94 35.30
N ASP A 100 14.91 36.98 36.55
CA ASP A 100 15.78 36.84 37.71
C ASP A 100 16.23 35.38 37.86
N TYR A 101 17.53 35.13 37.69
CA TYR A 101 18.13 33.81 37.85
C TYR A 101 18.52 33.48 39.30
N HIS A 102 18.31 34.39 40.25
CA HIS A 102 18.41 34.07 41.68
C HIS A 102 17.22 33.24 42.16
N ASP A 103 16.06 33.40 41.52
CA ASP A 103 14.90 32.56 41.75
C ASP A 103 15.08 31.21 41.03
N PRO A 104 15.15 30.08 41.77
CA PRO A 104 15.47 28.79 41.17
C PRO A 104 14.39 28.32 40.16
N GLU A 105 13.13 28.70 40.36
CA GLU A 105 12.02 28.34 39.47
C GLU A 105 12.15 29.00 38.09
N LEU A 106 12.44 30.31 38.09
CA LEU A 106 12.62 31.09 36.86
C LEU A 106 13.92 30.71 36.14
N ALA A 107 14.99 30.43 36.89
CA ALA A 107 16.25 29.95 36.34
C ALA A 107 16.06 28.62 35.58
N VAL A 108 15.35 27.66 36.17
CA VAL A 108 15.06 26.38 35.49
C VAL A 108 14.20 26.62 34.25
N ALA A 109 13.12 27.40 34.34
CA ALA A 109 12.25 27.68 33.20
C ALA A 109 13.00 28.37 32.05
N GLY A 110 13.86 29.36 32.36
CA GLY A 110 14.69 30.06 31.38
C GLY A 110 15.67 29.13 30.66
N THR A 111 16.32 28.21 31.39
CA THR A 111 17.25 27.24 30.78
C THR A 111 16.54 26.25 29.84
N VAL A 112 15.33 25.81 30.19
CA VAL A 112 14.52 24.91 29.34
C VAL A 112 14.09 25.63 28.07
N LEU A 113 13.60 26.87 28.18
CA LEU A 113 13.23 27.69 27.01
C LEU A 113 14.44 27.95 26.12
N HIS A 114 15.59 28.29 26.71
CA HIS A 114 16.83 28.49 25.96
C HIS A 114 17.28 27.23 25.23
N ALA A 115 17.24 26.07 25.89
CA ALA A 115 17.58 24.79 25.27
C ALA A 115 16.64 24.46 24.10
N LEU A 116 15.34 24.77 24.24
CA LEU A 116 14.36 24.58 23.18
C LEU A 116 14.62 25.51 21.98
N GLU A 117 14.89 26.80 22.22
CA GLU A 117 15.27 27.74 21.17
C GLU A 117 16.56 27.31 20.47
N TRP A 118 17.58 26.92 21.24
CA TRP A 118 18.85 26.43 20.70
C TRP A 118 18.65 25.19 19.81
N LEU A 119 17.86 24.22 20.27
CA LEU A 119 17.55 23.02 19.51
C LEU A 119 16.78 23.37 18.22
N PHE A 120 15.76 24.23 18.34
CA PHE A 120 14.94 24.65 17.21
C PHE A 120 15.79 25.34 16.13
N VAL A 121 16.61 26.33 16.51
CA VAL A 121 17.48 27.07 15.58
C VAL A 121 18.47 26.16 14.87
N ARG A 122 18.89 25.05 15.50
CA ARG A 122 19.87 24.11 14.92
C ARG A 122 19.23 23.01 14.07
N LEU A 123 18.05 22.52 14.46
CA LEU A 123 17.31 21.50 13.70
C LEU A 123 16.53 22.10 12.54
N ALA A 124 15.99 23.31 12.69
CA ALA A 124 15.13 23.93 11.69
C ALA A 124 15.81 24.06 10.31
N PRO A 125 17.08 24.51 10.16
CA PRO A 125 17.74 24.57 8.86
C PRO A 125 17.89 23.20 8.19
N ILE A 126 18.19 22.16 8.97
CA ILE A 126 18.35 20.78 8.48
C ILE A 126 16.99 20.25 8.00
N ALA A 127 15.94 20.46 8.81
CA ALA A 127 14.58 20.06 8.49
C ALA A 127 14.04 20.80 7.25
N LEU A 128 14.33 22.10 7.14
CA LEU A 128 13.91 22.92 6.00
C LEU A 128 14.64 22.49 4.72
N ALA A 129 15.95 22.23 4.78
CA ALA A 129 16.70 21.69 3.64
C ALA A 129 16.16 20.32 3.20
N ALA A 130 15.92 19.40 4.14
CA ALA A 130 15.33 18.10 3.84
C ALA A 130 13.93 18.22 3.22
N ALA A 131 13.10 19.15 3.73
CA ALA A 131 11.78 19.40 3.21
C ALA A 131 11.82 20.01 1.79
N VAL A 132 12.74 20.94 1.50
CA VAL A 132 12.95 21.49 0.16
C VAL A 132 13.38 20.41 -0.83
N VAL A 133 14.32 19.55 -0.45
CA VAL A 133 14.72 18.39 -1.28
C VAL A 133 13.53 17.46 -1.52
N GLY A 134 12.73 17.18 -0.48
CA GLY A 134 11.51 16.38 -0.60
C GLY A 134 10.47 17.00 -1.54
N ILE A 135 10.28 18.32 -1.49
CA ILE A 135 9.41 19.06 -2.40
C ILE A 135 9.94 18.97 -3.84
N CYS A 136 11.24 19.14 -4.06
CA CYS A 136 11.86 19.00 -5.38
C CYS A 136 11.69 17.58 -5.96
N LEU A 137 11.81 16.53 -5.15
CA LEU A 137 11.62 15.14 -5.58
C LEU A 137 10.15 14.78 -5.84
N THR A 138 9.23 15.41 -5.11
CA THR A 138 7.78 15.19 -5.28
C THR A 138 7.17 16.06 -6.38
N ARG A 139 7.89 17.11 -6.81
CA ARG A 139 7.54 17.90 -8.00
C ARG A 139 7.66 17.00 -9.23
N LYS A 140 6.53 16.76 -9.91
CA LYS A 140 6.54 16.10 -11.23
C LYS A 140 7.49 16.88 -12.16
N LYS A 141 8.47 16.20 -12.76
CA LYS A 141 9.07 16.70 -14.01
C LYS A 141 7.92 16.76 -15.04
N VAL A 142 7.65 17.97 -15.51
CA VAL A 142 6.73 18.22 -16.63
C VAL A 142 7.40 17.72 -17.90
#